data_AF-A0A2V5Y2J5-F1
#
_entry.id   AF-A0A2V5Y2J5-F1
#
_cell.length_a   1.000
_cell.length_b   1.000
_cell.length_c   1.000
_cell.angle_alpha   90.00
_cell.angle_beta   90.00
_cell.angle_gamma   90.00
#
_symmetry.space_group_name_H-M   'P 1'
#
loop_
_entity.id
_entity.type
_entity.pdbx_description
1 polymer ?
#
loop_
_entity_poly.entity_id
_entity_poly.type
_entity_poly.pdbx_seq_one_letter_code
_entity_poly.pdbx_strand_id
1 'polypeptide(L)'
;MQQKVTAQVGATPISIETGKIARLADGAVVVTCGDTMVLASAVSATNIKEGQDYFPLTVDYREKAAAVGKFPGGYFKREGRPTEKETLTSRMIDRPLRPLFPQGYFYDTQIISILLSADGENDPDILAMNGASAALCVSDIPFAGPIGAVRVGRVQGEFVANPTHAQRGESDLDLVYVGTENDVIMIEGSARELPEAEFVKALEFAHAHAREMIRVQEELTAMAGKPKREPQLLQVNQELLDIAYRVAGERIEGALYTEGKTARAKAVDALREEVKTAILEKQPEADPFAISQAFDYVQKKAFRISILEKQKRVDGRGYQDLRPIGCEVSVLPRAHGSAIFQRGETQAMALATLAPIEEAQMLDAYGGGEQSKRFILHYNFPPFSVGETGRTGGPGRREIGHGALAERSLEPVVPNESDFRYAIR
;
A
#
# COMPACT_ATOMS: atom_id res chain seq x y z
N MET A 1 1.68 -13.54 30.84
CA MET A 1 2.82 -12.79 31.39
C MET A 1 3.25 -11.80 30.32
N GLN A 2 3.68 -10.59 30.68
CA GLN A 2 4.15 -9.61 29.70
C GLN A 2 5.49 -10.07 29.14
N GLN A 3 5.64 -10.03 27.82
CA GLN A 3 6.91 -10.32 27.14
C GLN A 3 7.33 -9.07 26.36
N LYS A 4 8.65 -8.81 26.28
CA LYS A 4 9.21 -7.63 25.63
C LYS A 4 10.54 -7.97 24.97
N VAL A 5 10.74 -7.44 23.76
CA VAL A 5 11.99 -7.51 22.99
C VAL A 5 12.42 -6.09 22.58
N THR A 6 13.69 -5.90 22.23
CA THR A 6 14.23 -4.60 21.81
C THR A 6 15.19 -4.78 20.64
N ALA A 7 15.00 -3.97 19.61
CA ALA A 7 15.84 -3.86 18.43
C ALA A 7 16.66 -2.57 18.47
N GLN A 8 17.93 -2.66 18.10
CA GLN A 8 18.83 -1.52 17.96
C GLN A 8 18.80 -1.03 16.50
N VAL A 9 17.76 -0.26 16.14
CA VAL A 9 17.56 0.23 14.77
C VAL A 9 17.38 1.74 14.77
N GLY A 10 18.44 2.44 14.37
CA GLY A 10 18.55 3.90 14.48
C GLY A 10 19.21 4.33 15.79
N ALA A 11 19.17 5.63 16.08
CA ALA A 11 19.75 6.18 17.31
C ALA A 11 18.92 5.82 18.56
N THR A 12 17.61 5.69 18.40
CA THR A 12 16.67 5.36 19.47
C THR A 12 16.20 3.91 19.32
N PRO A 13 16.37 3.05 20.34
CA PRO A 13 15.95 1.65 20.26
C PRO A 13 14.43 1.52 20.11
N ILE A 14 13.99 0.51 19.35
CA ILE A 14 12.57 0.15 19.21
C ILE A 14 12.29 -1.06 20.08
N SER A 15 11.26 -1.01 20.91
CA SER A 15 10.81 -2.16 21.70
C SER A 15 9.42 -2.61 21.34
N ILE A 16 9.17 -3.92 21.41
CA ILE A 16 7.88 -4.54 21.12
C ILE A 16 7.46 -5.37 22.33
N GLU A 17 6.28 -5.09 22.88
CA GLU A 17 5.74 -5.81 24.03
C GLU A 17 4.36 -6.43 23.75
N THR A 18 4.07 -7.58 24.37
CA THR A 18 2.77 -8.26 24.27
C THR A 18 2.29 -8.82 25.62
N GLY A 19 1.02 -9.19 25.70
CA GLY A 19 0.41 -9.87 26.85
C GLY A 19 -0.26 -8.98 27.89
N LYS A 20 -0.17 -7.65 27.75
CA LYS A 20 -0.78 -6.66 28.68
C LYS A 20 -2.09 -6.06 28.16
N ILE A 21 -2.09 -5.52 26.94
CA ILE A 21 -3.21 -4.78 26.34
C ILE A 21 -3.92 -5.65 25.29
N ALA A 22 -5.23 -5.44 25.11
CA ALA A 22 -6.05 -6.08 24.06
C ALA A 22 -6.00 -7.63 24.05
N ARG A 23 -6.03 -8.26 25.23
CA ARG A 23 -5.91 -9.72 25.41
C ARG A 23 -6.97 -10.58 24.72
N LEU A 24 -8.06 -9.97 24.23
CA LEU A 24 -9.11 -10.65 23.47
C LEU A 24 -8.85 -10.68 21.96
N ALA A 25 -7.88 -9.92 21.46
CA ALA A 25 -7.48 -9.99 20.06
C ALA A 25 -6.75 -11.32 19.77
N ASP A 26 -6.76 -11.74 18.51
CA ASP A 26 -5.98 -12.90 18.07
C ASP A 26 -4.50 -12.64 18.31
N GLY A 27 -4.03 -11.42 18.02
CA GLY A 27 -2.73 -10.93 18.47
C GLY A 27 -2.73 -9.43 18.72
N ALA A 28 -1.93 -8.98 19.69
CA ALA A 28 -1.75 -7.57 19.99
C ALA A 28 -0.37 -7.28 20.56
N VAL A 29 0.21 -6.16 20.16
CA VAL A 29 1.49 -5.66 20.67
C VAL A 29 1.44 -4.16 20.88
N VAL A 30 2.30 -3.66 21.76
CA VAL A 30 2.64 -2.23 21.83
C VAL A 30 4.07 -2.07 21.37
N VAL A 31 4.31 -1.16 20.44
CA VAL A 31 5.63 -0.81 19.92
C VAL A 31 6.00 0.57 20.44
N THR A 32 7.25 0.74 20.88
CA THR A 32 7.73 1.98 21.49
C THR A 32 9.10 2.37 20.95
N CYS A 33 9.27 3.65 20.61
CA CYS A 33 10.52 4.29 20.25
C CYS A 33 10.52 5.69 20.91
N GLY A 34 11.49 5.97 21.78
CA GLY A 34 11.40 7.15 22.65
C GLY A 34 10.14 7.09 23.52
N ASP A 35 9.36 8.17 23.53
CA ASP A 35 8.04 8.21 24.18
C ASP A 35 6.88 8.05 23.17
N THR A 36 7.20 7.78 21.89
CA THR A 36 6.20 7.44 20.88
C THR A 36 5.79 5.97 21.00
N MET A 37 4.49 5.72 21.16
CA MET A 37 3.92 4.39 21.40
C MET A 37 2.74 4.10 20.47
N VAL A 38 2.76 2.94 19.82
CA VAL A 38 1.67 2.47 18.95
C VAL A 38 1.17 1.11 19.45
N LEU A 39 -0.14 1.01 19.70
CA LEU A 39 -0.82 -0.28 19.86
C LEU A 39 -1.18 -0.82 18.49
N ALA A 40 -0.80 -2.06 18.18
CA ALA A 40 -1.25 -2.78 17.00
C ALA A 40 -1.96 -4.06 17.41
N SER A 41 -3.12 -4.32 16.83
CA SER A 41 -3.91 -5.55 17.05
C SER A 41 -4.34 -6.16 15.73
N ALA A 42 -4.35 -7.50 15.67
CA ALA A 42 -4.88 -8.28 14.56
C ALA A 42 -6.02 -9.17 15.08
N VAL A 43 -7.13 -9.19 14.34
CA VAL A 43 -8.27 -10.07 14.57
C VAL A 43 -8.73 -10.60 13.22
N SER A 44 -9.00 -11.90 13.15
CA SER A 44 -9.57 -12.50 11.95
C SER A 44 -10.69 -13.44 12.31
N ALA A 45 -11.77 -13.37 11.53
CA ALA A 45 -12.94 -14.22 11.70
C ALA A 45 -12.55 -15.70 11.62
N THR A 46 -13.32 -16.55 12.29
CA THR A 46 -13.12 -18.01 12.27
C THR A 46 -13.92 -18.71 11.17
N ASN A 47 -14.82 -17.99 10.51
CA ASN A 47 -15.66 -18.49 9.42
C ASN A 47 -15.64 -17.51 8.24
N ILE A 48 -15.75 -18.05 7.03
CA ILE A 48 -15.84 -17.29 5.78
C ILE A 48 -17.31 -16.92 5.56
N LYS A 49 -17.57 -15.67 5.18
CA LYS A 49 -18.93 -15.21 4.87
C LYS A 49 -19.42 -15.88 3.59
N GLU A 50 -20.71 -16.21 3.54
CA GLU A 50 -21.31 -16.77 2.33
C GLU A 50 -21.13 -15.80 1.14
N GLY A 51 -20.71 -16.34 0.00
CA GLY A 51 -20.45 -15.56 -1.22
C GLY A 51 -19.16 -14.73 -1.22
N GLN A 52 -18.29 -14.87 -0.21
CA GLN A 52 -17.01 -14.17 -0.16
C GLN A 52 -16.02 -14.73 -1.21
N ASP A 53 -15.65 -13.89 -2.18
CA ASP A 53 -14.82 -14.25 -3.34
C ASP A 53 -13.47 -13.50 -3.42
N TYR A 54 -13.19 -12.66 -2.42
CA TYR A 54 -11.93 -11.94 -2.27
C TYR A 54 -11.41 -12.04 -0.83
N PHE A 55 -10.17 -11.60 -0.59
CA PHE A 55 -9.61 -11.48 0.76
C PHE A 55 -9.94 -10.11 1.41
N PRO A 56 -10.91 -10.06 2.35
CA PRO A 56 -11.30 -8.85 3.08
C PRO A 56 -10.31 -8.51 4.20
N LEU A 57 -9.12 -8.05 3.82
CA LEU A 57 -8.20 -7.40 4.75
C LEU A 57 -8.53 -5.91 4.86
N THR A 58 -8.85 -5.47 6.07
CA THR A 58 -9.01 -4.07 6.43
C THR A 58 -7.89 -3.65 7.38
N VAL A 59 -7.17 -2.60 7.02
CA VAL A 59 -6.14 -2.01 7.86
C VAL A 59 -6.51 -0.57 8.18
N ASP A 60 -6.49 -0.23 9.46
CA ASP A 60 -6.77 1.11 9.96
C ASP A 60 -5.68 1.57 10.92
N TYR A 61 -5.05 2.70 10.61
CA TYR A 61 -4.17 3.42 11.52
C TYR A 61 -4.85 4.71 11.97
N ARG A 62 -4.81 4.98 13.29
CA ARG A 62 -5.48 6.11 13.92
C ARG A 62 -4.55 6.90 14.83
N GLU A 63 -4.53 8.21 14.67
CA GLU A 63 -3.86 9.15 15.57
C GLU A 63 -4.88 9.76 16.53
N LYS A 64 -4.64 9.63 17.83
CA LYS A 64 -5.49 10.22 18.87
C LYS A 64 -4.89 11.52 19.33
N ALA A 65 -5.68 12.58 19.41
CA ALA A 65 -5.19 13.87 19.91
C ALA A 65 -4.72 13.76 21.38
N ALA A 66 -5.32 12.84 22.14
CA ALA A 66 -4.91 12.49 23.49
C ALA A 66 -3.47 11.94 23.57
N ALA A 67 -2.91 11.38 22.48
CA ALA A 67 -1.52 10.91 22.44
C ALA A 67 -0.50 12.04 22.67
N VAL A 68 -0.92 13.29 22.45
CA VAL A 68 -0.14 14.50 22.74
C VAL A 68 -0.82 15.42 23.76
N GLY A 69 -1.80 14.90 24.51
CA GLY A 69 -2.51 15.67 25.54
C GLY A 69 -3.36 16.83 25.00
N LYS A 70 -3.82 16.77 23.74
CA LYS A 70 -4.62 17.82 23.11
C LYS A 70 -6.07 17.40 22.90
N PHE A 71 -6.97 18.38 22.89
CA PHE A 71 -8.33 18.17 22.37
C PHE A 71 -8.29 18.14 20.84
N PRO A 72 -9.05 17.25 20.18
CA PRO A 72 -9.23 17.32 18.74
C PRO A 72 -9.83 18.66 18.31
N GLY A 73 -9.45 19.12 17.12
CA GLY A 73 -10.03 20.29 16.48
C GLY A 73 -11.55 20.18 16.25
N GLY A 74 -12.15 21.28 15.78
CA GLY A 74 -13.58 21.33 15.43
C GLY A 74 -14.55 21.43 16.61
N TYR A 75 -15.85 21.36 16.31
CA TYR A 75 -16.94 21.55 17.27
C TYR A 75 -17.17 20.35 18.18
N PHE A 76 -17.07 19.12 17.65
CA PHE A 76 -17.41 17.89 18.38
C PHE A 76 -16.32 17.40 19.35
N LYS A 77 -15.11 17.98 19.28
CA LYS A 77 -13.95 17.61 20.12
C LYS A 77 -13.68 16.10 20.11
N ARG A 78 -13.81 15.48 18.93
CA ARG A 78 -13.63 14.05 18.68
C ARG A 78 -12.96 13.85 17.34
N GLU A 79 -12.04 12.89 17.22
CA GLU A 79 -11.42 12.59 15.93
C GLU A 79 -12.47 12.11 14.93
N GLY A 80 -12.51 12.77 13.77
CA GLY A 80 -13.46 12.49 12.70
C GLY A 80 -12.99 11.40 11.74
N ARG A 81 -13.21 11.63 10.44
CA ARG A 81 -12.73 10.74 9.38
C ARG A 81 -11.20 10.67 9.37
N PRO A 82 -10.61 9.59 8.82
CA PRO A 82 -9.17 9.52 8.61
C PRO A 82 -8.58 10.71 7.90
N THR A 83 -7.50 11.25 8.46
CA THR A 83 -6.64 12.22 7.80
C THR A 83 -5.91 11.57 6.61
N GLU A 84 -5.29 12.39 5.78
CA GLU A 84 -4.41 11.91 4.71
C GLU A 84 -3.29 11.05 5.27
N LYS A 85 -2.55 11.53 6.28
CA LYS A 85 -1.51 10.75 6.97
C LYS A 85 -2.04 9.42 7.47
N GLU A 86 -3.19 9.41 8.17
CA GLU A 86 -3.77 8.18 8.70
C GLU A 86 -4.09 7.16 7.59
N THR A 87 -4.62 7.65 6.46
CA THR A 87 -4.95 6.83 5.29
C THR A 87 -3.70 6.28 4.59
N LEU A 88 -2.66 7.11 4.44
CA LEU A 88 -1.39 6.71 3.84
C LEU A 88 -0.69 5.66 4.70
N THR A 89 -0.59 5.86 6.01
CA THR A 89 -0.02 4.88 6.94
C THR A 89 -0.80 3.57 6.93
N SER A 90 -2.13 3.63 6.90
CA SER A 90 -2.97 2.42 6.75
C SER A 90 -2.62 1.64 5.47
N ARG A 91 -2.36 2.33 4.36
CA ARG A 91 -1.94 1.70 3.10
C ARG A 91 -0.52 1.15 3.14
N MET A 92 0.41 1.85 3.81
CA MET A 92 1.77 1.37 4.02
C MET A 92 1.80 0.12 4.92
N ILE A 93 0.83 -0.06 5.82
CA ILE A 93 0.68 -1.28 6.60
C ILE A 93 -0.02 -2.39 5.80
N ASP A 94 -1.02 -2.08 4.97
CA ASP A 94 -1.78 -3.08 4.18
C ASP A 94 -0.94 -3.74 3.09
N ARG A 95 -0.27 -2.92 2.26
CA ARG A 95 0.45 -3.37 1.06
C ARG A 95 1.46 -4.51 1.28
N PRO A 96 2.32 -4.49 2.31
CA PRO A 96 3.33 -5.50 2.51
C PRO A 96 2.81 -6.73 3.26
N LEU A 97 1.73 -6.58 4.05
CA LEU A 97 1.13 -7.69 4.79
C LEU A 97 0.20 -8.53 3.91
N ARG A 98 -0.57 -7.89 3.03
CA ARG A 98 -1.55 -8.55 2.15
C ARG A 98 -1.01 -9.75 1.34
N PRO A 99 0.16 -9.69 0.68
CA PRO A 99 0.68 -10.82 -0.09
C PRO A 99 1.18 -11.99 0.77
N LEU A 100 1.35 -11.80 2.08
CA LEU A 100 1.86 -12.83 2.99
C LEU A 100 0.75 -13.67 3.64
N PHE A 101 -0.52 -13.40 3.32
CA PHE A 101 -1.62 -14.29 3.65
C PHE A 101 -1.70 -15.43 2.62
N PRO A 102 -2.05 -16.66 3.04
CA PRO A 102 -2.19 -17.78 2.12
C PRO A 102 -3.18 -17.50 0.99
N GLN A 103 -2.89 -17.98 -0.21
CA GLN A 103 -3.84 -17.90 -1.31
C GLN A 103 -5.13 -18.66 -0.96
N GLY A 104 -6.29 -18.04 -1.20
CA GLY A 104 -7.60 -18.59 -0.82
C GLY A 104 -8.01 -18.31 0.63
N TYR A 105 -7.22 -17.53 1.38
CA TYR A 105 -7.57 -17.08 2.73
C TYR A 105 -8.58 -15.93 2.69
N PHE A 106 -9.88 -16.24 2.75
CA PHE A 106 -10.97 -15.25 2.61
C PHE A 106 -11.70 -14.93 3.92
N TYR A 107 -11.00 -15.06 5.04
CA TYR A 107 -11.54 -14.67 6.35
C TYR A 107 -11.47 -13.15 6.53
N ASP A 108 -12.57 -12.56 7.01
CA ASP A 108 -12.64 -11.13 7.40
C ASP A 108 -11.57 -10.83 8.44
N THR A 109 -10.58 -10.02 8.06
CA THR A 109 -9.37 -9.80 8.83
C THR A 109 -9.16 -8.31 9.01
N GLN A 110 -9.05 -7.89 10.27
CA GLN A 110 -8.84 -6.50 10.62
C GLN A 110 -7.54 -6.31 11.38
N ILE A 111 -6.76 -5.33 10.95
CA ILE A 111 -5.56 -4.86 11.63
C ILE A 111 -5.79 -3.41 12.01
N ILE A 112 -5.74 -3.12 13.30
CA ILE A 112 -5.93 -1.77 13.83
C ILE A 112 -4.65 -1.35 14.54
N SER A 113 -4.13 -0.19 14.15
CA SER A 113 -3.01 0.48 14.81
C SER A 113 -3.45 1.83 15.37
N ILE A 114 -3.09 2.12 16.62
CA ILE A 114 -3.50 3.34 17.32
C ILE A 114 -2.27 3.99 17.96
N LEU A 115 -2.02 5.25 17.63
CA LEU A 115 -1.05 6.08 18.32
C LEU A 115 -1.55 6.36 19.74
N LEU A 116 -0.84 5.84 20.74
CA LEU A 116 -1.16 5.98 22.17
C LEU A 116 -0.43 7.15 22.81
N SER A 117 0.81 7.41 22.39
CA SER A 117 1.68 8.48 22.89
C SER A 117 2.58 8.93 21.75
N ALA A 118 2.92 10.21 21.68
CA ALA A 118 3.88 10.74 20.72
C ALA A 118 4.80 11.77 21.39
N ASP A 119 6.12 11.61 21.17
CA ASP A 119 7.15 12.55 21.63
C ASP A 119 7.32 13.75 20.70
N GLY A 120 6.77 13.69 19.48
CA GLY A 120 6.92 14.72 18.45
C GLY A 120 8.24 14.69 17.70
N GLU A 121 9.12 13.72 18.00
CA GLU A 121 10.42 13.53 17.37
C GLU A 121 10.44 12.31 16.44
N ASN A 122 9.85 11.20 16.89
CA ASN A 122 9.85 9.91 16.21
C ASN A 122 8.52 9.66 15.48
N ASP A 123 8.56 9.46 14.16
CA ASP A 123 7.34 9.21 13.37
C ASP A 123 6.74 7.82 13.72
N PRO A 124 5.45 7.74 14.07
CA PRO A 124 4.83 6.48 14.49
C PRO A 124 4.56 5.46 13.38
N ASP A 125 4.72 5.82 12.10
CA ASP A 125 4.38 4.93 10.98
C ASP A 125 5.22 3.64 10.93
N ILE A 126 6.54 3.74 11.14
CA ILE A 126 7.43 2.57 11.21
C ILE A 126 7.08 1.66 12.39
N LEU A 127 6.67 2.24 13.53
CA LEU A 127 6.23 1.50 14.71
C LEU A 127 4.92 0.75 14.41
N ALA A 128 3.98 1.41 13.73
CA ALA A 128 2.71 0.81 13.33
C ALA A 128 2.89 -0.36 12.36
N MET A 129 3.80 -0.23 11.38
CA MET A 129 4.11 -1.27 10.40
C MET A 129 4.73 -2.51 11.04
N ASN A 130 5.78 -2.33 11.84
CA ASN A 130 6.40 -3.44 12.58
C ASN A 130 5.44 -4.01 13.63
N GLY A 131 4.61 -3.18 14.27
CA GLY A 131 3.62 -3.61 15.24
C GLY A 131 2.51 -4.47 14.63
N ALA A 132 2.00 -4.10 13.45
CA ALA A 132 1.02 -4.90 12.72
C ALA A 132 1.57 -6.28 12.33
N SER A 133 2.81 -6.32 11.84
CA SER A 133 3.52 -7.57 11.56
C SER A 133 3.69 -8.43 12.81
N ALA A 134 4.19 -7.84 13.90
CA ALA A 134 4.39 -8.55 15.16
C ALA A 134 3.06 -9.06 15.76
N ALA A 135 1.98 -8.28 15.66
CA ALA A 135 0.64 -8.68 16.11
C ALA A 135 0.14 -9.92 15.35
N LEU A 136 0.32 -9.97 14.02
CA LEU A 136 0.02 -11.16 13.21
C LEU A 136 0.93 -12.35 13.59
N CYS A 137 2.21 -12.10 13.83
CA CYS A 137 3.17 -13.15 14.21
C CYS A 137 2.82 -13.79 15.56
N VAL A 138 2.46 -13.01 16.58
CA VAL A 138 2.06 -13.56 17.89
C VAL A 138 0.64 -14.16 17.91
N SER A 139 -0.18 -13.86 16.89
CA SER A 139 -1.53 -14.41 16.73
C SER A 139 -1.55 -15.87 16.29
N ASP A 140 -2.73 -16.50 16.30
CA ASP A 140 -2.98 -17.79 15.65
C ASP A 140 -3.25 -17.64 14.14
N ILE A 141 -3.35 -16.43 13.59
CA ILE A 141 -3.69 -16.16 12.18
C ILE A 141 -2.57 -16.68 11.25
N PRO A 142 -2.91 -17.45 10.19
CA PRO A 142 -1.96 -17.89 9.16
C PRO A 142 -1.34 -16.70 8.43
N PHE A 143 -0.01 -16.56 8.55
CA PHE A 143 0.73 -15.42 8.02
C PHE A 143 2.18 -15.82 7.77
N ALA A 144 2.71 -15.51 6.58
CA ALA A 144 4.05 -15.89 6.12
C ALA A 144 5.12 -14.82 6.40
N GLY A 145 4.89 -13.90 7.32
CA GLY A 145 5.91 -12.96 7.80
C GLY A 145 6.85 -13.57 8.85
N PRO A 146 7.56 -12.74 9.64
CA PRO A 146 7.37 -11.29 9.78
C PRO A 146 7.89 -10.48 8.59
N ILE A 147 7.49 -9.21 8.54
CA ILE A 147 8.16 -8.17 7.76
C ILE A 147 9.00 -7.28 8.67
N GLY A 148 10.06 -6.71 8.12
CA GLY A 148 10.82 -5.63 8.75
C GLY A 148 10.56 -4.33 8.01
N ALA A 149 10.17 -3.28 8.74
CA ALA A 149 9.99 -1.93 8.20
C ALA A 149 11.00 -0.97 8.83
N VAL A 150 11.61 -0.11 8.01
CA VAL A 150 12.55 0.93 8.44
C VAL A 150 12.39 2.17 7.55
N ARG A 151 12.60 3.36 8.12
CA ARG A 151 12.78 4.59 7.35
C ARG A 151 14.26 4.91 7.23
N VAL A 152 14.73 5.30 6.06
CA VAL A 152 16.11 5.75 5.82
C VAL A 152 16.09 7.19 5.35
N GLY A 153 16.86 8.03 6.03
CA GLY A 153 17.23 9.35 5.56
C GLY A 153 18.70 9.39 5.15
N ARG A 154 19.11 10.46 4.47
CA ARG A 154 20.50 10.77 4.16
C ARG A 154 20.80 12.21 4.58
N VAL A 155 21.46 12.34 5.74
CA VAL A 155 21.75 13.64 6.37
C VAL A 155 23.23 13.91 6.22
N GLN A 156 23.59 15.05 5.63
CA GLN A 156 24.99 15.42 5.35
C GLN A 156 25.76 14.34 4.57
N GLY A 157 25.05 13.60 3.70
CA GLY A 157 25.63 12.52 2.88
C GLY A 157 25.63 11.13 3.53
N GLU A 158 25.32 11.01 4.82
CA GLU A 158 25.35 9.76 5.58
C GLU A 158 23.94 9.17 5.76
N PHE A 159 23.80 7.85 5.62
CA PHE A 159 22.52 7.18 5.84
C PHE A 159 22.19 7.07 7.33
N VAL A 160 20.94 7.43 7.67
CA VAL A 160 20.41 7.38 9.04
C VAL A 160 19.17 6.50 9.04
N ALA A 161 19.16 5.46 9.87
CA ALA A 161 17.99 4.63 10.09
C ALA A 161 17.04 5.29 11.10
N ASN A 162 15.75 5.27 10.80
CA ASN A 162 14.66 5.89 11.54
C ASN A 162 14.99 7.33 11.99
N PRO A 163 15.32 8.24 11.05
CA PRO A 163 15.65 9.62 11.38
C PRO A 163 14.48 10.32 12.06
N THR A 164 14.78 11.21 13.01
CA THR A 164 13.78 12.08 13.63
C THR A 164 13.16 13.03 12.61
N HIS A 165 12.02 13.65 12.95
CA HIS A 165 11.42 14.68 12.10
C HIS A 165 12.40 15.82 11.73
N ALA A 166 13.26 16.24 12.66
CA ALA A 166 14.27 17.26 12.40
C ALA A 166 15.33 16.77 11.40
N GLN A 167 15.86 15.56 11.60
CA GLN A 167 16.84 14.96 10.68
C GLN A 167 16.26 14.76 9.27
N ARG A 168 14.97 14.39 9.16
CA ARG A 168 14.27 14.28 7.87
C ARG A 168 14.17 15.62 7.14
N GLY A 169 14.03 16.74 7.84
CA GLY A 169 14.03 18.07 7.22
C GLY A 169 15.35 18.44 6.55
N GLU A 170 16.46 17.94 7.08
CA GLU A 170 17.82 18.10 6.53
C GLU A 170 18.18 17.03 5.49
N SER A 171 17.34 16.00 5.35
CA SER A 171 17.59 14.86 4.51
C SER A 171 17.25 15.13 3.03
N ASP A 172 18.06 14.60 2.13
CA ASP A 172 17.73 14.56 0.69
C ASP A 172 17.12 13.22 0.23
N LEU A 173 16.86 12.33 1.19
CA LEU A 173 16.18 11.05 1.01
C LEU A 173 15.14 10.83 2.12
N ASP A 174 13.94 10.38 1.79
CA ASP A 174 12.97 9.83 2.75
C ASP A 174 12.47 8.51 2.18
N LEU A 175 13.06 7.42 2.64
CA LEU A 175 12.84 6.08 2.10
C LEU A 175 12.23 5.18 3.17
N VAL A 176 10.95 4.82 3.03
CA VAL A 176 10.34 3.72 3.78
C VAL A 176 10.58 2.42 3.01
N TYR A 177 11.28 1.50 3.65
CA TYR A 177 11.61 0.18 3.14
C TYR A 177 10.88 -0.88 3.94
N VAL A 178 10.32 -1.88 3.24
CA VAL A 178 9.72 -3.07 3.85
C VAL A 178 10.16 -4.32 3.11
N GLY A 179 10.65 -5.30 3.86
CA GLY A 179 11.05 -6.59 3.31
C GLY A 179 10.76 -7.77 4.24
N THR A 180 10.89 -8.97 3.68
CA THR A 180 11.10 -10.20 4.45
C THR A 180 12.59 -10.34 4.76
N GLU A 181 12.98 -11.49 5.31
CA GLU A 181 14.38 -11.83 5.54
C GLU A 181 15.24 -11.77 4.27
N ASN A 182 14.66 -12.08 3.11
CA ASN A 182 15.41 -12.23 1.85
C ASN A 182 14.97 -11.26 0.75
N ASP A 183 13.74 -10.76 0.78
CA ASP A 183 13.14 -10.07 -0.35
C ASP A 183 12.56 -8.71 0.04
N VAL A 184 12.69 -7.75 -0.88
CA VAL A 184 11.95 -6.48 -0.83
C VAL A 184 10.47 -6.75 -1.12
N ILE A 185 9.57 -6.26 -0.27
CA ILE A 185 8.13 -6.30 -0.54
C ILE A 185 7.63 -4.93 -1.00
N MET A 186 8.08 -3.87 -0.34
CA MET A 186 7.59 -2.53 -0.62
C MET A 186 8.68 -1.49 -0.39
N ILE A 187 8.69 -0.51 -1.29
CA ILE A 187 9.42 0.73 -1.14
C ILE A 187 8.43 1.88 -1.35
N GLU A 188 8.50 2.89 -0.50
CA GLU A 188 7.76 4.14 -0.60
C GLU A 188 8.68 5.27 -0.17
N GLY A 189 8.74 6.38 -0.90
CA GLY A 189 9.63 7.47 -0.50
C GLY A 189 9.72 8.61 -1.50
N SER A 190 10.61 9.56 -1.18
CA SER A 190 11.01 10.67 -2.05
C SER A 190 12.52 10.92 -1.92
N ALA A 191 13.10 11.54 -2.94
CA ALA A 191 14.49 11.95 -2.93
C ALA A 191 14.68 13.22 -3.76
N ARG A 192 15.69 14.03 -3.42
CA ARG A 192 16.06 15.23 -4.19
C ARG A 192 17.06 14.87 -5.29
N GLU A 193 16.55 14.23 -6.34
CA GLU A 193 17.33 13.83 -7.53
C GLU A 193 18.56 12.96 -7.19
N LEU A 194 18.39 12.01 -6.25
CA LEU A 194 19.46 11.13 -5.80
C LEU A 194 19.91 10.17 -6.93
N PRO A 195 21.22 10.02 -7.21
CA PRO A 195 21.71 9.08 -8.21
C PRO A 195 21.31 7.63 -7.91
N GLU A 196 21.06 6.83 -8.94
CA GLU A 196 20.57 5.46 -8.79
C GLU A 196 21.51 4.58 -7.97
N ALA A 197 22.82 4.75 -8.14
CA ALA A 197 23.83 4.00 -7.38
C ALA A 197 23.77 4.29 -5.87
N GLU A 198 23.47 5.53 -5.48
CA GLU A 198 23.29 5.90 -4.07
C GLU A 198 21.96 5.40 -3.54
N PHE A 199 20.91 5.40 -4.37
CA PHE A 199 19.62 4.84 -4.00
C PHE A 199 19.72 3.32 -3.73
N VAL A 200 20.49 2.58 -4.54
CA VAL A 200 20.75 1.15 -4.30
C VAL A 200 21.46 0.91 -2.97
N LYS A 201 22.48 1.71 -2.63
CA LYS A 201 23.14 1.61 -1.32
C LYS A 201 22.18 1.89 -0.16
N ALA A 202 21.24 2.83 -0.34
CA ALA A 202 20.21 3.09 0.66
C ALA A 202 19.29 1.88 0.88
N LEU A 203 18.96 1.13 -0.18
CA LEU A 203 18.18 -0.11 -0.07
C LEU A 203 18.93 -1.20 0.69
N GLU A 204 20.23 -1.37 0.44
CA GLU A 204 21.08 -2.33 1.16
C GLU A 204 21.17 -1.99 2.65
N PHE A 205 21.41 -0.70 2.96
CA PHE A 205 21.40 -0.18 4.33
C PHE A 205 20.05 -0.42 5.02
N ALA A 206 18.94 -0.14 4.33
CA ALA A 206 17.60 -0.37 4.83
C ALA A 206 17.34 -1.86 5.12
N HIS A 207 17.74 -2.74 4.21
CA HIS A 207 17.49 -4.17 4.36
C HIS A 207 18.19 -4.78 5.58
N ALA A 208 19.43 -4.37 5.86
CA ALA A 208 20.15 -4.80 7.06
C ALA A 208 19.41 -4.44 8.35
N HIS A 209 18.86 -3.22 8.43
CA HIS A 209 18.06 -2.77 9.57
C HIS A 209 16.68 -3.43 9.64
N ALA A 210 16.05 -3.70 8.50
CA ALA A 210 14.79 -4.44 8.44
C ALA A 210 14.94 -5.88 8.97
N ARG A 211 16.07 -6.54 8.70
CA ARG A 211 16.37 -7.88 9.25
C ARG A 211 16.51 -7.89 10.76
N GLU A 212 17.04 -6.83 11.37
CA GLU A 212 17.06 -6.72 12.84
C GLU A 212 15.64 -6.58 13.42
N MET A 213 14.75 -5.85 12.74
CA MET A 213 13.33 -5.78 13.13
C MET A 213 12.62 -7.14 12.98
N ILE A 214 12.98 -7.94 11.97
CA ILE A 214 12.48 -9.31 11.79
C ILE A 214 12.95 -10.21 12.95
N ARG A 215 14.25 -10.19 13.24
CA ARG A 215 14.86 -11.00 14.30
C ARG A 215 14.15 -10.84 15.64
N VAL A 216 13.85 -9.61 16.06
CA VAL A 216 13.15 -9.37 17.34
C VAL A 216 11.68 -9.81 17.31
N GLN A 217 11.01 -9.74 16.15
CA GLN A 217 9.64 -10.25 16.01
C GLN A 217 9.60 -11.78 16.12
N GLU A 218 10.58 -12.47 15.55
CA GLU A 218 10.76 -13.92 15.70
C GLU A 218 11.03 -14.29 17.16
N GLU A 219 11.90 -13.55 17.85
CA GLU A 219 12.19 -13.72 19.28
C GLU A 219 10.91 -13.58 20.13
N LEU A 220 10.12 -12.53 19.88
CA LEU A 220 8.84 -12.33 20.56
C LEU A 220 7.83 -13.45 20.26
N THR A 221 7.79 -13.92 19.02
CA THR A 221 6.92 -15.01 18.59
C THR A 221 7.31 -16.32 19.27
N ALA A 222 8.59 -16.60 19.44
CA ALA A 222 9.06 -17.77 20.20
C ALA A 222 8.66 -17.71 21.68
N MET A 223 8.60 -16.50 22.27
CA MET A 223 8.26 -16.29 23.68
C MET A 223 6.74 -16.29 23.96
N ALA A 224 5.93 -15.82 23.02
CA ALA A 224 4.52 -15.49 23.25
C ALA A 224 3.55 -15.84 22.11
N GLY A 225 4.05 -16.41 21.01
CA GLY A 225 3.24 -16.74 19.83
C GLY A 225 2.26 -17.87 20.09
N LYS A 226 1.04 -17.70 19.58
CA LYS A 226 0.03 -18.77 19.55
C LYS A 226 0.32 -19.75 18.41
N PRO A 227 0.01 -21.05 18.56
CA PRO A 227 0.01 -21.98 17.43
C PRO A 227 -0.86 -21.46 16.30
N LYS A 228 -0.38 -21.54 15.05
CA LYS A 228 -1.15 -21.11 13.89
C LYS A 228 -2.34 -22.04 13.68
N ARG A 229 -3.54 -21.47 13.48
CA ARG A 229 -4.73 -22.25 13.14
C ARG A 229 -4.64 -22.75 11.70
N GLU A 230 -5.20 -23.91 11.43
CA GLU A 230 -5.30 -24.44 10.06
C GLU A 230 -6.53 -23.84 9.37
N PRO A 231 -6.37 -23.00 8.33
CA PRO A 231 -7.50 -22.40 7.65
C PRO A 231 -8.07 -23.34 6.59
N GLN A 232 -9.38 -23.27 6.36
CA GLN A 232 -9.95 -23.75 5.12
C GLN A 232 -9.63 -22.72 4.02
N LEU A 233 -8.84 -23.11 3.03
CA LEU A 233 -8.52 -22.26 1.90
C LEU A 233 -9.49 -22.54 0.75
N LEU A 234 -10.07 -21.49 0.16
CA LEU A 234 -10.84 -21.64 -1.07
C LEU A 234 -9.87 -21.82 -2.23
N GLN A 235 -9.87 -23.02 -2.80
CA GLN A 235 -9.05 -23.40 -3.94
C GLN A 235 -9.93 -23.94 -5.06
N VAL A 236 -9.53 -23.67 -6.30
CA VAL A 236 -10.19 -24.22 -7.49
C VAL A 236 -9.69 -25.64 -7.71
N ASN A 237 -10.62 -26.57 -7.98
CA ASN A 237 -10.25 -27.93 -8.38
C ASN A 237 -9.39 -27.91 -9.66
N GLN A 238 -8.29 -28.64 -9.65
CA GLN A 238 -7.35 -28.75 -10.77
C GLN A 238 -8.05 -29.17 -12.08
N GLU A 239 -9.06 -30.04 -12.01
CA GLU A 239 -9.81 -30.47 -13.21
C GLU A 239 -10.47 -29.27 -13.92
N LEU A 240 -10.97 -28.28 -13.18
CA LEU A 240 -11.59 -27.08 -13.76
C LEU A 240 -10.54 -26.18 -14.43
N LEU A 241 -9.35 -26.08 -13.83
CA LEU A 241 -8.22 -25.35 -14.44
C LEU A 241 -7.80 -25.98 -15.77
N ASP A 242 -7.78 -27.31 -15.83
CA ASP A 242 -7.40 -28.06 -17.02
C ASP A 242 -8.45 -27.93 -18.14
N ILE A 243 -9.75 -27.94 -17.79
CA ILE A 243 -10.85 -27.65 -18.73
C ILE A 243 -10.69 -26.24 -19.29
N ALA A 244 -10.52 -25.24 -18.42
CA ALA A 244 -10.36 -23.85 -18.86
C ALA A 244 -9.17 -23.69 -19.81
N TYR A 245 -8.03 -24.31 -19.49
CA TYR A 245 -6.83 -24.25 -20.34
C TYR A 245 -7.03 -24.95 -21.68
N ARG A 246 -7.73 -26.09 -21.71
CA ARG A 246 -8.05 -26.79 -22.96
C ARG A 246 -8.92 -25.95 -23.90
N VAL A 247 -9.89 -25.21 -23.35
CA VAL A 247 -10.85 -24.42 -24.13
C VAL A 247 -10.26 -23.11 -24.64
N ALA A 248 -9.54 -22.40 -23.76
CA ALA A 248 -9.09 -21.04 -24.06
C ALA A 248 -7.57 -20.87 -24.18
N GLY A 249 -6.75 -21.84 -23.76
CA GLY A 249 -5.30 -21.68 -23.58
C GLY A 249 -4.53 -21.21 -24.81
N GLU A 250 -4.80 -21.77 -25.99
CA GLU A 250 -4.14 -21.34 -27.23
C GLU A 250 -4.72 -20.05 -27.82
N ARG A 251 -5.97 -19.72 -27.48
CA ARG A 251 -6.75 -18.61 -28.06
C ARG A 251 -6.69 -17.33 -27.23
N ILE A 252 -6.42 -17.45 -25.93
CA ILE A 252 -6.45 -16.34 -24.99
C ILE A 252 -5.42 -15.28 -25.32
N GLU A 253 -4.25 -15.65 -25.85
CA GLU A 253 -3.23 -14.69 -26.25
C GLU A 253 -3.74 -13.80 -27.39
N GLY A 254 -4.33 -14.40 -28.43
CA GLY A 254 -4.94 -13.64 -29.52
C GLY A 254 -6.04 -12.68 -29.03
N ALA A 255 -6.87 -13.14 -28.09
CA ALA A 255 -7.89 -12.28 -27.48
C ALA A 255 -7.28 -11.12 -26.67
N LEU A 256 -6.26 -11.40 -25.84
CA LEU A 256 -5.55 -10.39 -25.05
C LEU A 256 -4.79 -9.37 -25.90
N TYR A 257 -4.44 -9.73 -27.13
CA TYR A 257 -3.61 -8.93 -28.04
C TYR A 257 -4.46 -8.15 -29.05
N THR A 258 -5.79 -8.27 -28.95
CA THR A 258 -6.72 -7.47 -29.73
C THR A 258 -6.49 -5.98 -29.44
N GLU A 259 -6.33 -5.19 -30.49
CA GLU A 259 -6.14 -3.74 -30.36
C GLU A 259 -7.40 -3.05 -29.84
N GLY A 260 -7.21 -2.10 -28.92
CA GLY A 260 -8.27 -1.33 -28.29
C GLY A 260 -8.93 -2.04 -27.10
N LYS A 261 -9.00 -1.35 -25.96
CA LYS A 261 -9.56 -1.87 -24.70
C LYS A 261 -10.93 -2.56 -24.87
N THR A 262 -11.86 -1.93 -25.60
CA THR A 262 -13.24 -2.44 -25.77
C THR A 262 -13.31 -3.71 -26.61
N ALA A 263 -12.55 -3.76 -27.72
CA ALA A 263 -12.51 -4.93 -28.59
C ALA A 263 -11.84 -6.11 -27.87
N ARG A 264 -10.75 -5.85 -27.15
CA ARG A 264 -10.09 -6.82 -26.27
C ARG A 264 -11.02 -7.37 -25.20
N ALA A 265 -11.76 -6.51 -24.49
CA ALA A 265 -12.72 -6.96 -23.48
C ALA A 265 -13.74 -7.93 -24.07
N LYS A 266 -14.34 -7.58 -25.22
CA LYS A 266 -15.31 -8.44 -25.91
C LYS A 266 -14.72 -9.80 -26.33
N ALA A 267 -13.50 -9.82 -26.86
CA ALA A 267 -12.82 -11.05 -27.27
C ALA A 267 -12.52 -11.97 -26.07
N VAL A 268 -12.07 -11.37 -24.96
CA VAL A 268 -11.80 -12.08 -23.70
C VAL A 268 -13.10 -12.61 -23.08
N ASP A 269 -14.17 -11.82 -23.09
CA ASP A 269 -15.47 -12.21 -22.53
C ASP A 269 -16.10 -13.37 -23.31
N ALA A 270 -15.93 -13.41 -24.64
CA ALA A 270 -16.36 -14.54 -25.45
C ALA A 270 -15.68 -15.85 -25.02
N LEU A 271 -14.36 -15.83 -24.82
CA LEU A 271 -13.62 -16.99 -24.29
C LEU A 271 -14.04 -17.35 -22.87
N ARG A 272 -14.37 -16.36 -22.04
CA ARG A 272 -14.86 -16.59 -20.68
C ARG A 272 -16.18 -17.36 -20.68
N GLU A 273 -17.13 -16.98 -21.54
CA GLU A 273 -18.41 -17.70 -21.65
C GLU A 273 -18.24 -19.12 -22.22
N GLU A 274 -17.30 -19.34 -23.14
CA GLU A 274 -16.97 -20.68 -23.64
C GLU A 274 -16.38 -21.58 -22.53
N VAL A 275 -15.44 -21.06 -21.73
CA VAL A 275 -14.87 -21.77 -20.58
C VAL A 275 -15.94 -22.11 -19.56
N LYS A 276 -16.80 -21.14 -19.23
CA LYS A 276 -17.93 -21.32 -18.32
C LYS A 276 -18.87 -22.43 -18.82
N THR A 277 -19.23 -22.42 -20.11
CA THR A 277 -20.09 -23.44 -20.71
C THR A 277 -19.45 -24.83 -20.57
N ALA A 278 -18.18 -24.99 -20.96
CA ALA A 278 -17.49 -26.28 -20.87
C ALA A 278 -17.33 -26.80 -19.44
N ILE A 279 -17.11 -25.90 -18.46
CA ILE A 279 -17.06 -26.28 -17.05
C ILE A 279 -18.44 -26.77 -16.59
N LEU A 280 -19.52 -26.05 -16.88
CA LEU A 280 -20.88 -26.41 -16.47
C LEU A 280 -21.39 -27.69 -17.13
N GLU A 281 -20.96 -28.00 -18.36
CA GLU A 281 -21.26 -29.29 -19.01
C GLU A 281 -20.65 -30.48 -18.26
N LYS A 282 -19.44 -30.30 -17.70
CA LYS A 282 -18.73 -31.37 -16.97
C LYS A 282 -19.13 -31.42 -15.50
N GLN A 283 -19.34 -30.27 -14.89
CA GLN A 283 -19.69 -30.09 -13.49
C GLN A 283 -20.80 -29.02 -13.36
N PRO A 284 -22.08 -29.42 -13.47
CA PRO A 284 -23.22 -28.50 -13.40
C PRO A 284 -23.31 -27.70 -12.08
N GLU A 285 -22.77 -28.26 -11.00
CA GLU A 285 -22.74 -27.68 -9.65
C GLU A 285 -21.49 -26.80 -9.39
N ALA A 286 -20.69 -26.50 -10.42
CA ALA A 286 -19.51 -25.64 -10.26
C ALA A 286 -19.93 -24.22 -9.88
N ASP A 287 -19.37 -23.71 -8.79
CA ASP A 287 -19.71 -22.37 -8.32
C ASP A 287 -19.10 -21.27 -9.24
N PRO A 288 -19.73 -20.07 -9.30
CA PRO A 288 -19.24 -18.98 -10.15
C PRO A 288 -17.82 -18.51 -9.83
N PHE A 289 -17.38 -18.62 -8.58
CA PHE A 289 -16.04 -18.24 -8.16
C PHE A 289 -14.99 -19.19 -8.76
N ALA A 290 -15.22 -20.49 -8.70
CA ALA A 290 -14.36 -21.51 -9.28
C ALA A 290 -14.21 -21.34 -10.80
N ILE A 291 -15.32 -21.04 -11.50
CA ILE A 291 -15.31 -20.76 -12.95
C ILE A 291 -14.47 -19.51 -13.25
N SER A 292 -14.70 -18.43 -12.50
CA SER A 292 -13.97 -17.17 -12.67
C SER A 292 -12.46 -17.36 -12.43
N GLN A 293 -12.08 -18.02 -11.35
CA GLN A 293 -10.69 -18.29 -11.02
C GLN A 293 -10.02 -19.26 -12.02
N ALA A 294 -10.74 -20.22 -12.58
CA ALA A 294 -10.22 -21.08 -13.63
C ALA A 294 -9.89 -20.30 -14.91
N PHE A 295 -10.73 -19.32 -15.27
CA PHE A 295 -10.44 -18.43 -16.39
C PHE A 295 -9.26 -17.49 -16.10
N ASP A 296 -9.20 -16.90 -14.90
CA ASP A 296 -8.08 -16.07 -14.45
C ASP A 296 -6.75 -16.82 -14.49
N TYR A 297 -6.75 -18.11 -14.15
CA TYR A 297 -5.57 -18.98 -14.28
C TYR A 297 -5.07 -19.05 -15.72
N VAL A 298 -5.96 -19.25 -16.69
CA VAL A 298 -5.60 -19.30 -18.12
C VAL A 298 -5.01 -17.97 -18.58
N GLN A 299 -5.61 -16.85 -18.19
CA GLN A 299 -5.08 -15.53 -18.49
C GLN A 299 -3.68 -15.35 -17.92
N LYS A 300 -3.49 -15.59 -16.61
CA LYS A 300 -2.19 -15.48 -15.94
C LYS A 300 -1.11 -16.32 -16.63
N LYS A 301 -1.44 -17.56 -17.00
CA LYS A 301 -0.51 -18.46 -17.68
C LYS A 301 -0.10 -17.92 -19.06
N ALA A 302 -1.06 -17.45 -19.85
CA ALA A 302 -0.77 -16.86 -21.16
C ALA A 302 0.06 -15.57 -21.08
N PHE A 303 -0.24 -14.69 -20.11
CA PHE A 303 0.57 -13.49 -19.87
C PHE A 303 2.02 -13.86 -19.54
N ARG A 304 2.24 -14.87 -18.67
CA ARG A 304 3.60 -15.32 -18.30
C ARG A 304 4.36 -15.91 -19.49
N ILE A 305 3.72 -16.77 -20.29
CA ILE A 305 4.32 -17.34 -21.50
C ILE A 305 4.73 -16.24 -22.47
N SER A 306 3.83 -15.32 -22.79
CA SER A 306 4.16 -14.31 -23.80
C SER A 306 5.22 -13.32 -23.35
N ILE A 307 5.20 -12.93 -22.07
CA ILE A 307 6.25 -12.09 -21.51
C ILE A 307 7.56 -12.88 -21.45
N LEU A 308 7.63 -14.04 -20.82
CA LEU A 308 8.92 -14.70 -20.57
C LEU A 308 9.53 -15.34 -21.82
N GLU A 309 8.72 -15.95 -22.68
CA GLU A 309 9.20 -16.72 -23.84
C GLU A 309 9.21 -15.89 -25.11
N LYS A 310 8.12 -15.16 -25.39
CA LYS A 310 7.96 -14.41 -26.65
C LYS A 310 8.56 -13.01 -26.61
N GLN A 311 8.97 -12.57 -25.42
CA GLN A 311 9.59 -11.28 -25.17
C GLN A 311 8.73 -10.08 -25.64
N LYS A 312 7.40 -10.25 -25.61
CA LYS A 312 6.42 -9.27 -26.08
C LYS A 312 5.39 -8.94 -25.01
N ARG A 313 4.98 -7.68 -25.01
CA ARG A 313 3.87 -7.19 -24.19
C ARG A 313 2.56 -7.40 -24.93
N VAL A 314 1.47 -7.31 -24.18
CA VAL A 314 0.11 -7.59 -24.70
C VAL A 314 -0.41 -6.59 -25.71
N ASP A 315 0.19 -5.42 -25.78
CA ASP A 315 -0.07 -4.42 -26.81
C ASP A 315 1.00 -4.44 -27.92
N GLY A 316 1.72 -5.55 -28.07
CA GLY A 316 2.71 -5.79 -29.12
C GLY A 316 4.07 -5.12 -28.92
N ARG A 317 4.20 -4.25 -27.91
CA ARG A 317 5.43 -3.51 -27.61
C ARG A 317 6.54 -4.40 -27.05
N GLY A 318 7.79 -4.01 -27.30
CA GLY A 318 8.97 -4.49 -26.57
C GLY A 318 9.02 -3.92 -25.15
N TYR A 319 9.99 -4.39 -24.36
CA TYR A 319 10.13 -3.98 -22.95
C TYR A 319 10.56 -2.53 -22.76
N GLN A 320 11.37 -2.02 -23.67
CA GLN A 320 11.91 -0.66 -23.62
C GLN A 320 10.96 0.36 -24.26
N ASP A 321 9.95 -0.11 -25.01
CA ASP A 321 9.07 0.76 -25.76
C ASP A 321 8.03 1.45 -24.86
N LEU A 322 7.94 2.77 -25.01
CA LEU A 322 6.89 3.57 -24.41
C LEU A 322 5.64 3.60 -25.31
N ARG A 323 4.46 3.83 -24.72
CA ARG A 323 3.25 4.14 -25.49
C ARG A 323 3.37 5.55 -26.09
N PRO A 324 2.65 5.86 -27.19
CA PRO A 324 2.60 7.21 -27.74
C PRO A 324 2.23 8.25 -26.68
N ILE A 325 2.93 9.38 -26.70
CA ILE A 325 2.74 10.49 -25.76
C ILE A 325 2.12 11.68 -26.49
N GLY A 326 1.08 12.25 -25.91
CA GLY A 326 0.48 13.53 -26.30
C GLY A 326 0.51 14.50 -25.12
N CYS A 327 0.81 15.77 -25.41
CA CYS A 327 0.87 16.81 -24.40
C CYS A 327 0.22 18.09 -24.93
N GLU A 328 -0.68 18.66 -24.15
CA GLU A 328 -1.31 19.95 -24.42
C GLU A 328 -1.26 20.80 -23.14
N VAL A 329 -1.09 22.11 -23.30
CA VAL A 329 -1.08 23.08 -22.20
C VAL A 329 -2.08 24.20 -22.49
N SER A 330 -2.52 24.91 -21.45
CA SER A 330 -3.46 26.04 -21.56
C SER A 330 -4.81 25.64 -22.19
N VAL A 331 -5.27 24.43 -21.88
CA VAL A 331 -6.52 23.85 -22.41
C VAL A 331 -7.78 24.45 -21.78
N LEU A 332 -7.68 25.04 -20.58
CA LEU A 332 -8.79 25.70 -19.89
C LEU A 332 -8.60 27.22 -19.82
N PRO A 333 -9.62 28.02 -20.19
CA PRO A 333 -9.49 29.48 -20.29
C PRO A 333 -9.48 30.22 -18.94
N ARG A 334 -9.83 29.56 -17.83
CA ARG A 334 -10.02 30.21 -16.52
C ARG A 334 -9.10 29.69 -15.41
N ALA A 335 -8.51 28.51 -15.58
CA ALA A 335 -7.55 27.99 -14.61
C ALA A 335 -6.24 28.80 -14.70
N HIS A 336 -5.52 28.98 -13.59
CA HIS A 336 -4.21 29.64 -13.63
C HIS A 336 -3.21 28.85 -14.49
N GLY A 337 -3.25 27.52 -14.38
CA GLY A 337 -2.57 26.61 -15.30
C GLY A 337 -3.44 25.39 -15.62
N SER A 338 -3.29 24.83 -16.82
CA SER A 338 -3.94 23.58 -17.20
C SER A 338 -3.12 22.81 -18.21
N ALA A 339 -3.18 21.48 -18.14
CA ALA A 339 -2.50 20.59 -19.07
C ALA A 339 -3.28 19.28 -19.27
N ILE A 340 -3.16 18.69 -20.46
CA ILE A 340 -3.54 17.31 -20.73
C ILE A 340 -2.27 16.54 -21.06
N PHE A 341 -2.03 15.48 -20.30
CA PHE A 341 -0.97 14.51 -20.58
C PHE A 341 -1.61 13.18 -20.93
N GLN A 342 -1.26 12.63 -22.09
CA GLN A 342 -1.73 11.33 -22.56
C GLN A 342 -0.55 10.42 -22.85
N ARG A 343 -0.63 9.19 -22.35
CA ARG A 343 0.31 8.11 -22.65
C ARG A 343 -0.46 6.84 -23.03
N GLY A 344 -0.65 6.64 -24.33
CA GLY A 344 -1.55 5.63 -24.90
C GLY A 344 -2.99 5.81 -24.43
N GLU A 345 -3.58 4.77 -23.86
CA GLU A 345 -4.96 4.78 -23.33
C GLU A 345 -5.10 5.45 -21.94
N THR A 346 -3.99 5.93 -21.35
CA THR A 346 -4.02 6.63 -20.05
C THR A 346 -3.92 8.13 -20.28
N GLN A 347 -4.90 8.90 -19.83
CA GLN A 347 -4.92 10.35 -19.92
C GLN A 347 -5.13 10.97 -18.53
N ALA A 348 -4.41 12.03 -18.24
CA ALA A 348 -4.57 12.86 -17.05
C ALA A 348 -4.77 14.31 -17.47
N MET A 349 -5.77 14.96 -16.88
CA MET A 349 -5.98 16.40 -16.99
C MET A 349 -5.58 17.04 -15.67
N ALA A 350 -4.59 17.93 -15.71
CA ALA A 350 -4.07 18.64 -14.55
C ALA A 350 -4.51 20.10 -14.59
N LEU A 351 -4.89 20.64 -13.44
CA LEU A 351 -5.21 22.04 -13.22
C LEU A 351 -4.29 22.55 -12.11
N ALA A 352 -3.72 23.73 -12.30
CA ALA A 352 -2.92 24.41 -11.27
C ALA A 352 -3.64 25.68 -10.82
N THR A 353 -3.67 25.89 -9.51
CA THR A 353 -4.25 27.06 -8.85
C THR A 353 -3.23 27.65 -7.89
N LEU A 354 -3.22 28.98 -7.79
CA LEU A 354 -2.32 29.73 -6.92
C LEU A 354 -3.18 30.52 -5.93
N ALA A 355 -2.74 30.55 -4.68
CA ALA A 355 -3.35 31.32 -3.61
C ALA A 355 -2.27 32.00 -2.77
N PRO A 356 -2.60 33.05 -1.99
CA PRO A 356 -1.71 33.59 -0.97
C PRO A 356 -1.18 32.49 -0.04
N ILE A 357 0.04 32.64 0.47
CA ILE A 357 0.68 31.62 1.32
C ILE A 357 -0.11 31.32 2.60
N GLU A 358 -0.92 32.28 3.06
CA GLU A 358 -1.80 32.17 4.21
C GLU A 358 -2.94 31.14 3.99
N GLU A 359 -3.20 30.73 2.75
CA GLU A 359 -4.12 29.66 2.40
C GLU A 359 -3.46 28.27 2.36
N ALA A 360 -2.20 28.16 2.81
CA ALA A 360 -1.54 26.87 3.00
C ALA A 360 -2.37 25.96 3.91
N GLN A 361 -2.35 24.66 3.60
CA GLN A 361 -3.12 23.67 4.33
C GLN A 361 -2.49 23.42 5.70
N MET A 362 -3.22 23.65 6.78
CA MET A 362 -2.81 23.24 8.12
C MET A 362 -3.04 21.74 8.33
N LEU A 363 -2.10 21.08 9.00
CA LEU A 363 -2.14 19.64 9.27
C LEU A 363 -2.30 19.36 10.77
N ASP A 364 -3.19 18.44 11.11
CA ASP A 364 -3.29 17.87 12.45
C ASP A 364 -2.17 16.84 12.66
N ALA A 365 -0.95 17.33 12.88
CA ALA A 365 0.27 16.52 12.98
C ALA A 365 0.51 16.03 14.42
N TYR A 366 -0.38 15.16 14.93
CA TYR A 366 -0.27 14.62 16.30
C TYR A 366 1.00 13.78 16.49
N GLY A 367 1.42 13.04 15.47
CA GLY A 367 2.70 12.32 15.51
C GLY A 367 3.96 13.20 15.43
N GLY A 368 3.83 14.53 15.27
CA GLY A 368 4.95 15.44 14.99
C GLY A 368 5.17 15.68 13.50
N GLY A 369 6.25 16.41 13.18
CA GLY A 369 6.63 16.76 11.81
C GLY A 369 5.98 18.03 11.26
N GLU A 370 5.80 18.06 9.94
CA GLU A 370 5.27 19.21 9.22
C GLU A 370 3.85 19.59 9.68
N GLN A 371 3.65 20.87 10.01
CA GLN A 371 2.39 21.39 10.55
C GLN A 371 1.53 22.08 9.50
N SER A 372 2.10 22.39 8.33
CA SER A 372 1.43 23.09 7.25
C SER A 372 2.08 22.75 5.93
N LYS A 373 1.29 22.72 4.86
CA LYS A 373 1.71 22.34 3.54
C LYS A 373 1.27 23.37 2.52
N ARG A 374 2.22 23.93 1.75
CA ARG A 374 1.93 24.94 0.72
C ARG A 374 1.71 24.36 -0.67
N PHE A 375 2.23 23.17 -0.97
CA PHE A 375 2.02 22.48 -2.24
C PHE A 375 1.07 21.31 -2.01
N ILE A 376 -0.10 21.32 -2.64
CA ILE A 376 -1.18 20.39 -2.39
C ILE A 376 -1.53 19.71 -3.70
N LEU A 377 -1.50 18.38 -3.79
CA LEU A 377 -1.91 17.66 -5.00
C LEU A 377 -3.09 16.73 -4.73
N HIS A 378 -4.22 17.06 -5.36
CA HIS A 378 -5.41 16.21 -5.31
C HIS A 378 -5.54 15.37 -6.58
N TYR A 379 -5.57 14.05 -6.41
CA TYR A 379 -5.83 13.10 -7.48
C TYR A 379 -7.26 12.58 -7.39
N ASN A 380 -7.99 12.60 -8.51
CA ASN A 380 -9.34 12.04 -8.62
C ASN A 380 -9.39 11.00 -9.73
N PHE A 381 -10.09 9.90 -9.50
CA PHE A 381 -10.23 8.77 -10.42
C PHE A 381 -11.71 8.46 -10.67
N PRO A 382 -12.38 9.25 -11.53
CA PRO A 382 -13.80 9.10 -11.77
C PRO A 382 -14.11 7.78 -12.51
N PRO A 383 -15.29 7.18 -12.30
CA PRO A 383 -15.62 5.86 -12.86
C PRO A 383 -15.66 5.85 -14.40
N PHE A 384 -15.97 6.99 -15.02
CA PHE A 384 -15.92 7.11 -16.49
C PHE A 384 -14.51 6.90 -17.05
N SER A 385 -13.44 7.09 -16.27
CA SER A 385 -12.06 6.89 -16.72
C SER A 385 -11.76 5.43 -17.09
N VAL A 386 -12.53 4.49 -16.53
CA VAL A 386 -12.47 3.07 -16.86
C VAL A 386 -13.65 2.59 -17.68
N GLY A 387 -14.62 3.46 -17.98
CA GLY A 387 -15.83 3.13 -18.72
C GLY A 387 -16.92 2.46 -17.88
N GLU A 388 -16.90 2.66 -16.56
CA GLU A 388 -17.84 2.05 -15.63
C GLU A 388 -18.76 3.09 -14.97
N THR A 389 -19.83 2.63 -14.33
CA THR A 389 -20.62 3.44 -13.40
C THR A 389 -20.14 3.20 -11.98
N GLY A 390 -20.23 4.20 -11.11
CA GLY A 390 -19.75 4.09 -9.74
C GLY A 390 -20.29 5.20 -8.85
N ARG A 391 -20.14 5.03 -7.53
CA ARG A 391 -20.54 6.06 -6.56
C ARG A 391 -19.60 7.25 -6.69
N THR A 392 -20.17 8.45 -6.89
CA THR A 392 -19.44 9.71 -6.80
C THR A 392 -19.56 10.25 -5.38
N GLY A 393 -18.43 10.40 -4.68
CA GLY A 393 -18.39 10.84 -3.29
C GLY A 393 -17.04 11.44 -2.91
N GLY A 394 -16.69 11.37 -1.63
CA GLY A 394 -15.33 11.75 -1.19
C GLY A 394 -14.26 10.80 -1.74
N PRO A 395 -12.98 11.23 -1.76
CA PRO A 395 -11.90 10.45 -2.35
C PRO A 395 -11.70 9.14 -1.60
N GLY A 396 -11.50 8.06 -2.35
CA GLY A 396 -11.15 6.75 -1.82
C GLY A 396 -9.69 6.68 -1.38
N ARG A 397 -9.36 5.63 -0.61
CA ARG A 397 -7.98 5.41 -0.11
C ARG A 397 -6.94 5.36 -1.24
N ARG A 398 -7.28 4.78 -2.39
CA ARG A 398 -6.38 4.69 -3.56
C ARG A 398 -6.11 6.05 -4.19
N GLU A 399 -7.13 6.91 -4.26
CA GLU A 399 -6.99 8.26 -4.83
C GLU A 399 -6.06 9.11 -3.96
N ILE A 400 -6.25 9.09 -2.64
CA ILE A 400 -5.36 9.76 -1.68
C ILE A 400 -3.93 9.24 -1.82
N GLY A 401 -3.74 7.92 -1.91
CA GLY A 401 -2.42 7.32 -2.10
C GLY A 401 -1.72 7.74 -3.40
N HIS A 402 -2.44 7.79 -4.51
CA HIS A 402 -1.86 8.23 -5.79
C HIS A 402 -1.60 9.74 -5.83
N GLY A 403 -2.44 10.53 -5.15
CA GLY A 403 -2.20 11.97 -4.95
C GLY A 403 -0.89 12.22 -4.22
N ALA A 404 -0.72 11.63 -3.05
CA ALA A 404 0.51 11.76 -2.25
C ALA A 404 1.76 11.28 -3.00
N LEU A 405 1.65 10.19 -3.79
CA LEU A 405 2.76 9.72 -4.63
C LEU A 405 3.18 10.75 -5.68
N ALA A 406 2.20 11.30 -6.42
CA ALA A 406 2.47 12.30 -7.45
C ALA A 406 3.03 13.60 -6.82
N GLU A 407 2.51 13.98 -5.66
CA GLU A 407 2.94 15.17 -4.93
C GLU A 407 4.40 15.07 -4.50
N ARG A 408 4.76 13.99 -3.79
CA ARG A 408 6.14 13.72 -3.34
C ARG A 408 7.14 13.65 -4.50
N SER A 409 6.67 13.27 -5.69
CA SER A 409 7.49 13.21 -6.90
C SER A 409 7.77 14.60 -7.49
N LEU A 410 6.86 15.56 -7.29
CA LEU A 410 6.98 16.92 -7.81
C LEU A 410 7.52 17.92 -6.79
N GLU A 411 7.34 17.66 -5.51
CA GLU A 411 7.77 18.54 -4.41
C GLU A 411 9.26 18.97 -4.50
N PRO A 412 10.22 18.09 -4.85
CA PRO A 412 11.63 18.50 -4.99
C PRO A 412 11.88 19.57 -6.06
N VAL A 413 10.99 19.70 -7.06
CA VAL A 413 11.11 20.70 -8.14
C VAL A 413 10.19 21.90 -7.93
N VAL A 414 9.41 21.94 -6.84
CA VAL A 414 8.62 23.12 -6.47
C VAL A 414 9.56 24.21 -5.95
N PRO A 415 9.53 25.44 -6.50
CA PRO A 415 10.42 26.51 -6.06
C PRO A 415 10.25 26.83 -4.58
N ASN A 416 11.34 27.11 -3.86
CA ASN A 416 11.32 27.43 -2.43
C ASN A 416 10.40 28.63 -2.13
N GLU A 417 9.92 28.72 -0.89
CA GLU A 417 9.01 29.80 -0.47
C GLU A 417 9.62 31.19 -0.63
N SER A 418 10.94 31.34 -0.42
CA SER A 418 11.66 32.60 -0.61
C SER A 418 11.57 33.13 -2.04
N ASP A 419 11.51 32.24 -3.02
CA ASP A 419 11.53 32.57 -4.45
C ASP A 419 10.11 32.63 -5.01
N PHE A 420 9.19 31.83 -4.44
CA PHE A 420 7.81 31.75 -4.87
C PHE A 420 6.85 31.59 -3.67
N ARG A 421 6.43 32.74 -3.13
CA ARG A 421 5.63 32.85 -1.90
C ARG A 421 4.12 32.70 -2.16
N TYR A 422 3.73 31.56 -2.69
CA TYR A 422 2.33 31.19 -2.94
C TYR A 422 2.04 29.77 -2.43
N ALA A 423 0.79 29.56 -2.01
CA ALA A 423 0.23 28.22 -1.93
C ALA A 423 -0.16 27.75 -3.35
N ILE A 424 0.13 26.48 -3.65
CA ILE A 424 -0.04 25.85 -4.95
C ILE A 424 -0.94 24.63 -4.78
N ARG A 425 -1.98 24.52 -5.61
CA ARG A 425 -2.86 23.36 -5.66
C ARG A 425 -3.05 22.82 -7.07
#